data_AF-A0ABD3XW32-F1
#
_entry.id   AF-A0ABD3XW32-F1
#
_cell.length_a   1.000
_cell.length_b   1.000
_cell.length_c   1.000
_cell.angle_alpha   90.00
_cell.angle_beta   90.00
_cell.angle_gamma   90.00
#
_symmetry.space_group_name_H-M   'P 1'
#
loop_
_entity.id
_entity.type
_entity.pdbx_description
1 polymer ?
#
loop_
_entity_poly.entity_id
_entity_poly.type
_entity_poly.pdbx_seq_one_letter_code
_entity_poly.pdbx_strand_id
1 'polypeptide(L)'
;VYCRKHGKKYLKKLRAYLRDKPTSVHFVDEVFAIDNSVHDRKLEELKKKIIEVASQQPYWGEHIPTRWFILEQELMRLRDAGVKVVSHSTVENLNKEGTVRIEDSEELDLFLRYLHETGTVIYFSIEVLRDNIMLDPKWMIDALKLLINARPNLPDNPADNNTESSSLADNDTESSSPAASAAHRDITQKWSDFKEKGILTVELVGL
;
A
#
# COMPACT_ATOMS: atom_id res chain seq x y z
N VAL A 1 13.69 -13.39 32.06
CA VAL A 1 13.01 -14.73 32.04
C VAL A 1 11.49 -14.61 31.83
N TYR A 2 10.82 -13.56 32.33
CA TYR A 2 9.37 -13.35 32.23
C TYR A 2 8.81 -13.31 30.79
N CYS A 3 9.52 -12.65 29.85
CA CYS A 3 9.10 -12.53 28.45
C CYS A 3 9.05 -13.87 27.68
N ARG A 4 9.86 -14.88 28.07
CA ARG A 4 9.97 -16.16 27.35
C ARG A 4 8.77 -17.08 27.55
N LYS A 5 8.15 -17.10 28.74
CA LYS A 5 7.00 -18.00 29.02
C LYS A 5 5.70 -17.47 28.42
N HIS A 6 5.45 -16.16 28.51
CA HIS A 6 4.25 -15.53 27.94
C HIS A 6 4.28 -15.51 26.41
N GLY A 7 5.45 -15.25 25.79
CA GLY A 7 5.61 -15.31 24.33
C GLY A 7 5.26 -16.68 23.76
N LYS A 8 5.72 -17.78 24.39
CA LYS A 8 5.39 -19.15 23.96
C LYS A 8 3.88 -19.45 24.06
N LYS A 9 3.21 -18.98 25.11
CA LYS A 9 1.75 -19.16 25.27
C LYS A 9 0.97 -18.40 24.20
N TYR A 10 1.35 -17.16 23.89
CA TYR A 10 0.73 -16.36 22.84
C TYR A 10 0.94 -17.00 21.46
N LEU A 11 2.18 -17.41 21.15
CA LEU A 11 2.50 -18.07 19.88
C LEU A 11 1.69 -19.36 19.68
N LYS A 12 1.49 -20.15 20.74
CA LYS A 12 0.65 -21.36 20.67
C LYS A 12 -0.80 -21.03 20.31
N LYS A 13 -1.35 -19.94 20.86
CA LYS A 13 -2.70 -19.47 20.51
C LYS A 13 -2.77 -18.95 19.08
N LEU A 14 -1.79 -18.14 18.67
CA LEU A 14 -1.70 -17.61 17.31
C LEU A 14 -1.63 -18.75 16.29
N ARG A 15 -0.80 -19.77 16.52
CA ARG A 15 -0.71 -20.95 15.65
C ARG A 15 -2.04 -21.71 15.59
N ALA A 16 -2.72 -21.89 16.73
CA ALA A 16 -4.03 -22.55 16.73
C ALA A 16 -5.06 -21.77 15.90
N TYR A 17 -5.01 -20.44 15.92
CA TYR A 17 -5.87 -19.57 15.12
C TYR A 17 -5.54 -19.58 13.62
N LEU A 18 -4.25 -19.65 13.29
CA LEU A 18 -3.79 -19.61 11.89
C LEU A 18 -3.89 -20.96 11.18
N ARG A 19 -3.99 -22.07 11.91
CA ARG A 19 -3.91 -23.45 11.36
C ARG A 19 -4.80 -23.68 10.14
N ASP A 20 -6.03 -23.20 10.18
CA ASP A 20 -7.02 -23.45 9.12
C ASP A 20 -7.10 -22.28 8.11
N LYS A 21 -6.17 -21.32 8.19
CA LYS A 21 -6.13 -20.16 7.32
C LYS A 21 -5.11 -20.35 6.20
N PRO A 22 -5.36 -19.78 5.01
CA PRO A 22 -4.39 -19.76 3.92
C PRO A 22 -3.05 -19.16 4.33
N THR A 23 -3.04 -18.23 5.31
CA THR A 23 -1.83 -17.58 5.82
C THR A 23 -0.92 -18.48 6.66
N SER A 24 -1.37 -19.69 7.03
CA SER A 24 -0.55 -20.65 7.77
C SER A 24 0.73 -21.03 7.03
N VAL A 25 0.71 -21.05 5.70
CA VAL A 25 1.86 -21.43 4.86
C VAL A 25 3.03 -20.45 4.98
N HIS A 26 2.76 -19.20 5.37
CA HIS A 26 3.78 -18.17 5.57
C HIS A 26 4.31 -18.11 7.01
N PHE A 27 3.85 -18.99 7.89
CA PHE A 27 4.23 -18.98 9.29
C PHE A 27 5.53 -19.77 9.53
N VAL A 28 6.59 -19.08 9.93
CA VAL A 28 7.86 -19.70 10.35
C VAL A 28 7.80 -20.01 11.85
N ASP A 29 8.05 -21.27 12.20
CA ASP A 29 7.84 -21.80 13.54
C ASP A 29 8.86 -21.34 14.60
N GLU A 30 9.97 -20.75 14.16
CA GLU A 30 11.10 -20.37 15.00
C GLU A 30 10.87 -19.01 15.70
N VAL A 31 11.30 -18.89 16.96
CA VAL A 31 11.10 -17.68 17.77
C VAL A 31 12.42 -17.11 18.22
N PHE A 32 12.68 -15.87 17.82
CA PHE A 32 13.84 -15.10 18.23
C PHE A 32 13.44 -14.07 19.29
N ALA A 33 14.00 -14.19 20.49
CA ALA A 33 13.83 -13.19 21.55
C ALA A 33 15.06 -12.29 21.54
N ILE A 34 14.94 -11.13 20.90
CA ILE A 34 16.01 -10.17 20.62
C ILE A 34 15.86 -8.95 21.52
N ASP A 35 16.98 -8.47 22.04
CA ASP A 35 17.08 -7.17 22.70
C ASP A 35 17.79 -6.16 21.77
N ASN A 36 17.04 -5.19 21.24
CA ASN A 36 17.56 -4.17 20.32
C ASN A 36 18.40 -3.08 21.02
N SER A 37 18.48 -3.07 22.35
CA SER A 37 19.27 -2.08 23.10
C SER A 37 20.75 -2.49 23.25
N VAL A 38 21.07 -3.73 22.95
CA VAL A 38 22.42 -4.31 23.07
C VAL A 38 22.81 -5.02 21.77
N HIS A 39 24.11 -5.29 21.60
CA HIS A 39 24.56 -6.17 20.53
C HIS A 39 24.20 -7.62 20.85
N ASP A 40 22.96 -8.01 20.54
CA ASP A 40 22.43 -9.37 20.76
C ASP A 40 22.82 -10.30 19.60
N ARG A 41 23.55 -11.37 19.91
CA ARG A 41 23.96 -12.38 18.93
C ARG A 41 22.77 -13.04 18.22
N LYS A 42 21.59 -13.03 18.85
CA LYS A 42 20.36 -13.56 18.26
C LYS A 42 19.85 -12.75 17.08
N LEU A 43 20.27 -11.49 16.95
CA LEU A 43 19.96 -10.71 15.76
C LEU A 43 20.62 -11.33 14.52
N GLU A 44 21.86 -11.83 14.66
CA GLU A 44 22.54 -12.52 13.56
C GLU A 44 21.89 -13.87 13.24
N GLU A 45 21.39 -14.58 14.25
CA GLU A 45 20.59 -15.80 14.04
C GLU A 45 19.30 -15.50 13.26
N LEU A 46 18.58 -14.43 13.62
CA LEU A 46 17.39 -13.99 12.89
C LEU A 46 17.72 -13.60 11.45
N LYS A 47 18.78 -12.81 11.22
CA LYS A 47 19.22 -12.44 9.86
C LYS A 47 19.51 -13.66 9.01
N LYS A 48 20.24 -14.64 9.56
CA LYS A 48 20.52 -15.90 8.88
C LYS A 48 19.23 -16.65 8.55
N LYS A 49 18.27 -16.69 9.47
CA LYS A 49 16.98 -17.34 9.23
C LYS A 49 16.15 -16.65 8.16
N ILE A 50 16.14 -15.31 8.13
CA ILE A 50 15.48 -14.54 7.09
C ILE A 50 16.06 -14.88 5.72
N ILE A 51 17.39 -14.92 5.58
CA ILE A 51 18.07 -15.29 4.33
C ILE A 51 17.70 -16.72 3.93
N GLU A 52 17.72 -17.66 4.88
CA GLU A 52 17.33 -19.06 4.63
C GLU A 52 15.90 -19.16 4.09
N VAL A 53 14.93 -18.51 4.75
CA VAL A 53 13.52 -18.55 4.34
C VAL A 53 13.29 -17.83 3.00
N ALA A 54 13.98 -16.70 2.78
CA ALA A 54 13.92 -15.97 1.51
C ALA A 54 14.46 -16.81 0.36
N SER A 55 15.55 -17.55 0.59
CA SER A 55 16.15 -18.43 -0.43
C SER A 55 15.29 -19.65 -0.80
N GLN A 56 14.30 -19.99 0.03
CA GLN A 56 13.35 -21.08 -0.22
C GLN A 56 12.11 -20.61 -1.00
N GLN A 57 11.97 -19.31 -1.27
CA GLN A 57 10.81 -18.82 -2.01
C GLN A 57 10.86 -19.32 -3.45
N PRO A 58 9.71 -19.67 -4.07
CA PRO A 58 9.69 -20.23 -5.43
C PRO A 58 10.36 -19.32 -6.47
N TYR A 59 10.18 -18.02 -6.31
CA TYR A 59 10.71 -16.99 -7.19
C TYR A 59 12.18 -16.63 -6.92
N TRP A 60 12.81 -17.24 -5.90
CA TRP A 60 14.19 -16.92 -5.58
C TRP A 60 15.14 -17.41 -6.67
N GLY A 61 15.90 -16.48 -7.26
CA GLY A 61 16.82 -16.78 -8.36
C GLY A 61 16.15 -16.91 -9.72
N GLU A 62 14.86 -16.59 -9.85
CA GLU A 62 14.23 -16.45 -11.15
C GLU A 62 14.89 -15.32 -11.98
N HIS A 63 15.01 -15.56 -13.28
CA HIS A 63 15.58 -14.60 -14.19
C HIS A 63 14.52 -13.60 -14.62
N ILE A 64 14.78 -12.32 -14.38
CA ILE A 64 13.98 -11.22 -14.93
C ILE A 64 14.58 -10.75 -16.26
N PRO A 65 13.75 -10.34 -17.24
CA PRO A 65 14.25 -9.80 -18.50
C PRO A 65 15.11 -8.54 -18.29
N THR A 66 16.29 -8.47 -18.91
CA THR A 66 17.20 -7.30 -18.78
C THR A 66 16.53 -5.99 -19.21
N ARG A 67 15.61 -6.03 -20.17
CA ARG A 67 14.85 -4.86 -20.63
C ARG A 67 13.97 -4.25 -19.54
N TRP A 68 13.45 -5.08 -18.62
CA TRP A 68 12.69 -4.58 -17.46
C TRP A 68 13.59 -3.75 -16.55
N PHE A 69 14.80 -4.22 -16.29
CA PHE A 69 15.77 -3.49 -15.47
C PHE A 69 16.14 -2.13 -16.07
N ILE A 70 16.32 -2.05 -17.39
CA ILE A 70 16.62 -0.77 -18.06
C ILE A 70 15.46 0.22 -17.89
N LEU A 71 14.23 -0.21 -18.16
CA LEU A 71 13.06 0.65 -18.01
C LEU A 71 12.80 1.04 -16.54
N GLU A 72 12.98 0.10 -15.62
CA GLU A 72 12.92 0.36 -14.18
C GLU A 72 13.89 1.47 -13.78
N GLN A 73 15.14 1.41 -14.24
CA GLN A 73 16.14 2.43 -13.94
C GLN A 73 15.73 3.82 -14.45
N GLU A 74 15.13 3.92 -15.63
CA GLU A 74 14.60 5.21 -16.13
C GLU A 74 13.45 5.73 -15.26
N LEU A 75 12.53 4.85 -14.82
CA LEU A 75 11.48 5.23 -13.86
C LEU A 75 12.09 5.69 -12.52
N MET A 76 13.15 5.02 -12.05
CA MET A 76 13.84 5.42 -10.83
C MET A 76 14.50 6.80 -10.99
N ARG A 77 15.08 7.11 -12.16
CA ARG A 77 15.61 8.47 -12.42
C ARG A 77 14.53 9.54 -12.35
N LEU A 78 13.34 9.27 -12.89
CA LEU A 78 12.22 10.20 -12.78
C LEU A 78 11.79 10.40 -11.32
N ARG A 79 11.69 9.31 -10.56
CA ARG A 79 11.40 9.38 -9.12
C ARG A 79 12.43 10.22 -8.38
N ASP A 80 13.71 9.99 -8.65
CA ASP A 80 14.82 10.69 -8.01
C ASP A 80 14.88 12.17 -8.43
N ALA A 81 14.38 12.50 -9.63
CA ALA A 81 14.15 13.87 -10.09
C ALA A 81 12.91 14.54 -9.46
N GLY A 82 12.18 13.83 -8.59
CA GLY A 82 11.03 14.36 -7.83
C GLY A 82 9.66 13.96 -8.38
N VAL A 83 9.60 13.30 -9.54
CA VAL A 83 8.33 12.88 -10.15
C VAL A 83 7.66 11.81 -9.29
N LYS A 84 6.42 12.07 -8.86
CA LYS A 84 5.68 11.18 -7.95
C LYS A 84 4.74 10.22 -8.67
N VAL A 85 4.12 10.69 -9.75
CA VAL A 85 3.13 9.95 -10.53
C VAL A 85 3.42 10.20 -12.01
N VAL A 86 3.28 9.16 -12.82
CA VAL A 86 3.39 9.22 -14.28
C VAL A 86 2.19 8.53 -14.93
N SER A 87 1.88 8.97 -16.15
CA SER A 87 0.85 8.32 -16.97
C SER A 87 1.36 7.01 -17.60
N HIS A 88 0.45 6.13 -17.98
CA HIS A 88 0.79 4.92 -18.71
C HIS A 88 1.47 5.28 -20.05
N SER A 89 0.96 6.32 -20.72
CA SER A 89 1.56 6.86 -21.95
C SER A 89 2.98 7.38 -21.76
N THR A 90 3.30 7.95 -20.61
CA THR A 90 4.66 8.39 -20.28
C THR A 90 5.60 7.19 -20.19
N VAL A 91 5.16 6.12 -19.53
CA VAL A 91 5.96 4.87 -19.45
C VAL A 91 6.16 4.25 -20.82
N GLU A 92 5.13 4.22 -21.66
CA GLU A 92 5.26 3.75 -23.05
C GLU A 92 6.26 4.58 -23.85
N ASN A 93 6.26 5.90 -23.68
CA ASN A 93 7.19 6.79 -24.37
C ASN A 93 8.64 6.56 -23.89
N LEU A 94 8.85 6.43 -22.58
CA LEU A 94 10.17 6.07 -22.02
C LEU A 94 10.66 4.73 -22.57
N ASN A 95 9.78 3.73 -22.63
CA ASN A 95 10.08 2.44 -23.22
C ASN A 95 10.44 2.56 -24.72
N LYS A 96 9.76 3.43 -25.49
CA LYS A 96 10.08 3.72 -26.90
C LYS A 96 11.39 4.48 -27.07
N GLU A 97 11.78 5.33 -26.13
CA GLU A 97 13.03 6.08 -26.18
C GLU A 97 14.24 5.21 -25.82
N GLY A 98 14.03 4.16 -25.02
CA GLY A 98 15.06 3.21 -24.61
C GLY A 98 15.73 2.46 -25.77
N THR A 99 16.99 2.08 -25.55
CA THR A 99 17.78 1.25 -26.48
C THR A 99 17.30 -0.20 -26.54
N VAL A 100 16.73 -0.72 -25.45
CA VAL A 100 16.13 -2.04 -25.37
C VAL A 100 14.68 -1.87 -24.92
N ARG A 101 13.75 -2.30 -25.76
CA ARG A 101 12.32 -2.04 -25.56
C ARG A 101 11.57 -3.31 -25.17
N ILE A 102 10.48 -3.11 -24.44
CA ILE A 102 9.40 -4.07 -24.28
C ILE A 102 8.46 -3.87 -25.47
N GLU A 103 8.34 -4.88 -26.34
CA GLU A 103 7.59 -4.75 -27.60
C GLU A 103 6.09 -5.01 -27.41
N ASP A 104 5.76 -5.89 -26.48
CA ASP A 104 4.39 -6.32 -26.22
C ASP A 104 3.76 -5.49 -25.09
N SER A 105 2.52 -5.05 -25.29
CA SER A 105 1.78 -4.29 -24.28
C SER A 105 1.41 -5.17 -23.08
N GLU A 106 1.19 -6.47 -23.27
CA GLU A 106 0.97 -7.39 -22.15
C GLU A 106 2.24 -7.58 -21.32
N GLU A 107 3.42 -7.66 -21.97
CA GLU A 107 4.71 -7.68 -21.26
C GLU A 107 4.95 -6.38 -20.47
N LEU A 108 4.58 -5.22 -21.01
CA LEU A 108 4.72 -3.94 -20.30
C LEU A 108 3.81 -3.87 -19.07
N ASP A 109 2.57 -4.35 -19.20
CA ASP A 109 1.64 -4.43 -18.08
C ASP A 109 2.13 -5.43 -17.02
N LEU A 110 2.68 -6.57 -17.43
CA LEU A 110 3.29 -7.55 -16.53
C LEU A 110 4.49 -6.96 -15.78
N PHE A 111 5.33 -6.19 -16.47
CA PHE A 111 6.44 -5.45 -15.85
C PHE A 111 5.95 -4.47 -14.77
N LEU A 112 4.90 -3.68 -15.05
CA LEU A 112 4.34 -2.74 -14.06
C LEU A 112 3.73 -3.48 -12.86
N ARG A 113 3.08 -4.62 -13.08
CA ARG A 113 2.59 -5.48 -11.98
C ARG A 113 3.74 -6.04 -11.15
N TYR A 114 4.84 -6.45 -11.78
CA TYR A 114 6.04 -6.88 -11.06
C TYR A 114 6.61 -5.77 -10.17
N LEU A 115 6.71 -4.53 -10.68
CA LEU A 115 7.13 -3.40 -9.86
C LEU A 115 6.15 -3.08 -8.72
N HIS A 116 4.86 -3.34 -8.92
CA HIS A 116 3.84 -3.22 -7.89
C HIS A 116 4.00 -4.26 -6.78
N GLU A 117 4.22 -5.52 -7.13
CA GLU A 117 4.41 -6.63 -6.18
C GLU A 117 5.69 -6.49 -5.36
N THR A 118 6.75 -5.95 -5.96
CA THR A 118 8.02 -5.63 -5.26
C THR A 118 7.92 -4.36 -4.43
N GLY A 119 6.87 -3.56 -4.61
CA GLY A 119 6.66 -2.30 -3.92
C GLY A 119 7.58 -1.17 -4.40
N THR A 120 8.18 -1.31 -5.58
CA THR A 120 8.97 -0.26 -6.23
C THR A 120 8.08 0.88 -6.74
N VAL A 121 6.91 0.54 -7.28
CA VAL A 121 5.88 1.49 -7.71
C VAL A 121 4.51 1.03 -7.20
N ILE A 122 3.49 1.89 -7.31
CA ILE A 122 2.09 1.47 -7.13
C ILE A 122 1.40 1.57 -8.48
N TYR A 123 0.88 0.43 -8.95
CA TYR A 123 0.17 0.32 -10.21
C TYR A 123 -1.10 -0.51 -10.02
N PHE A 124 -2.20 -0.06 -10.64
CA PHE A 124 -3.46 -0.78 -10.66
C PHE A 124 -3.89 -0.98 -12.11
N SER A 125 -4.04 -2.23 -12.55
CA SER A 125 -4.44 -2.55 -13.93
C SER A 125 -5.92 -2.26 -14.26
N ILE A 126 -6.66 -1.69 -13.30
CA ILE A 126 -8.08 -1.31 -13.42
C ILE A 126 -8.18 -0.03 -14.26
N GLU A 127 -9.11 0.02 -15.23
CA GLU A 127 -9.21 1.11 -16.22
C GLU A 127 -9.13 2.52 -15.62
N VAL A 128 -9.84 2.78 -14.53
CA VAL A 128 -9.89 4.12 -13.91
C VAL A 128 -8.59 4.55 -13.21
N LEU A 129 -7.72 3.60 -12.87
CA LEU A 129 -6.45 3.85 -12.17
C LEU A 129 -5.21 3.51 -13.03
N ARG A 130 -5.40 2.86 -14.17
CA ARG A 130 -4.33 2.39 -15.05
C ARG A 130 -3.38 3.50 -15.46
N ASP A 131 -3.90 4.69 -15.66
CA ASP A 131 -3.11 5.85 -16.07
C ASP A 131 -2.41 6.56 -14.91
N ASN A 132 -2.50 6.06 -13.67
CA ASN A 132 -1.87 6.67 -12.50
C ASN A 132 -0.83 5.71 -11.90
N ILE A 133 0.38 5.73 -12.46
CA ILE A 133 1.50 4.92 -11.97
C ILE A 133 2.29 5.74 -10.96
N MET A 134 2.23 5.35 -9.69
CA MET A 134 2.90 6.10 -8.62
C MET A 134 4.32 5.57 -8.44
N LEU A 135 5.30 6.39 -8.81
CA LEU A 135 6.72 6.08 -8.72
C LEU A 135 7.26 6.15 -7.29
N ASP A 136 6.56 6.89 -6.42
CA ASP A 136 6.93 7.05 -5.01
C ASP A 136 5.82 6.50 -4.09
N PRO A 137 5.91 5.22 -3.67
CA PRO A 137 4.96 4.63 -2.73
C PRO A 137 4.91 5.36 -1.38
N LYS A 138 6.00 6.00 -0.96
CA LYS A 138 6.04 6.75 0.30
C LYS A 138 5.16 8.01 0.22
N TRP A 139 5.16 8.69 -0.93
CA TRP A 139 4.27 9.81 -1.17
C TRP A 139 2.79 9.42 -0.97
N MET A 140 2.38 8.26 -1.50
CA MET A 140 1.02 7.73 -1.32
C MET A 140 0.71 7.43 0.14
N ILE A 141 1.65 6.80 0.86
CA ILE A 141 1.51 6.52 2.29
C ILE A 141 1.32 7.81 3.08
N ASP A 142 2.10 8.84 2.77
CA ASP A 142 2.03 10.13 3.48
C ASP A 142 0.72 10.87 3.15
N ALA A 143 0.23 10.79 1.92
CA ALA A 143 -1.11 11.28 1.55
C ALA A 143 -2.23 10.55 2.32
N LEU A 144 -2.17 9.22 2.42
CA LEU A 144 -3.13 8.42 3.18
C LEU A 144 -3.08 8.72 4.68
N LYS A 145 -1.90 8.93 5.26
CA LYS A 145 -1.76 9.37 6.66
C LYS A 145 -2.47 10.69 6.89
N LEU A 146 -2.30 11.67 6.00
CA LEU A 146 -2.97 12.96 6.10
C LEU A 146 -4.49 12.79 6.03
N LEU A 147 -4.98 11.97 5.10
CA LEU A 147 -6.40 11.70 4.94
C LEU A 147 -7.02 11.05 6.18
N ILE A 148 -6.35 10.03 6.75
CA ILE A 148 -6.84 9.32 7.95
C ILE A 148 -6.77 10.21 9.19
N ASN A 149 -5.73 11.05 9.31
CA ASN A 149 -5.58 11.97 10.43
C ASN A 149 -6.46 13.22 10.33
N ALA A 150 -7.08 13.45 9.18
CA ALA A 150 -8.05 14.51 9.00
C ALA A 150 -9.33 14.19 9.75
N ARG A 151 -9.38 14.61 11.01
CA ARG A 151 -10.61 14.55 11.80
C ARG A 151 -11.73 15.23 11.00
N PRO A 152 -12.92 14.61 10.88
CA PRO A 152 -14.08 15.38 10.48
C PRO A 152 -14.23 16.51 11.49
N ASN A 153 -14.46 17.73 11.01
CA ASN A 153 -15.03 18.78 11.84
C ASN A 153 -16.44 18.30 12.20
N LEU A 154 -16.54 17.45 13.21
CA LEU A 154 -17.81 17.14 13.84
C LEU A 154 -18.30 18.48 14.39
N PRO A 155 -19.48 18.97 13.98
CA PRO A 155 -20.05 20.13 14.62
C PRO A 155 -20.16 19.82 16.11
N ASP A 156 -19.64 20.72 16.95
CA ASP A 156 -19.81 20.64 18.40
C ASP A 156 -21.31 20.48 18.66
N ASN A 157 -21.70 19.31 19.16
CA ASN A 157 -23.09 19.02 19.49
C ASN A 157 -23.52 19.98 20.60
N PRO A 158 -24.43 20.95 20.36
CA PRO A 158 -25.08 21.60 21.48
C PRO A 158 -26.11 20.61 22.02
N ALA A 159 -26.07 20.35 23.32
CA ALA A 159 -27.07 19.56 24.02
C ALA A 159 -28.50 19.98 23.64
N ASP A 160 -29.40 19.02 23.35
CA ASP A 160 -30.60 18.79 24.19
C ASP A 160 -31.58 17.72 23.64
N ASN A 161 -31.92 16.80 24.54
CA ASN A 161 -33.24 16.25 24.91
C ASN A 161 -34.13 15.48 23.90
N ASN A 162 -34.25 14.17 24.18
CA ASN A 162 -35.46 13.34 24.33
C ASN A 162 -36.66 13.52 23.38
N THR A 163 -37.09 12.44 22.70
CA THR A 163 -38.45 11.84 22.81
C THR A 163 -38.55 10.57 21.96
N GLU A 164 -39.14 9.53 22.55
CA GLU A 164 -39.38 8.18 22.02
C GLU A 164 -40.40 8.12 20.87
N SER A 165 -40.20 7.18 19.92
CA SER A 165 -41.15 6.10 19.55
C SER A 165 -41.16 5.75 18.06
N SER A 166 -40.87 4.47 17.79
CA SER A 166 -41.53 3.53 16.87
C SER A 166 -42.10 4.03 15.53
N SER A 167 -41.61 3.48 14.40
CA SER A 167 -42.35 2.46 13.63
C SER A 167 -41.57 1.99 12.39
N LEU A 168 -41.67 0.70 12.10
CA LEU A 168 -41.23 0.05 10.86
C LEU A 168 -41.99 0.59 9.64
N ALA A 169 -41.28 0.76 8.52
CA ALA A 169 -41.80 0.48 7.18
C ALA A 169 -40.62 0.19 6.24
N ASP A 170 -40.64 -1.04 5.70
CA ASP A 170 -39.86 -1.47 4.55
C ASP A 170 -40.18 -0.58 3.34
N ASN A 171 -39.17 -0.24 2.55
CA ASN A 171 -39.29 -0.07 1.11
C ASN A 171 -37.91 -0.20 0.47
N ASP A 172 -37.71 -1.34 -0.18
CA ASP A 172 -36.64 -1.59 -1.12
C ASP A 172 -36.79 -0.63 -2.31
N THR A 173 -35.85 0.30 -2.42
CA THR A 173 -35.59 1.03 -3.66
C THR A 173 -34.08 1.27 -3.71
N GLU A 174 -33.41 0.61 -4.65
CA GLU A 174 -32.06 0.92 -5.08
C GLU A 174 -31.97 2.43 -5.37
N SER A 175 -31.47 3.18 -4.39
CA SER A 175 -31.10 4.57 -4.54
C SER A 175 -29.72 4.72 -3.93
N SER A 176 -28.83 5.36 -4.69
CA SER A 176 -27.49 5.70 -4.23
C SER A 176 -27.57 6.31 -2.83
N SER A 177 -27.03 5.58 -1.85
CA SER A 177 -27.15 5.95 -0.45
C SER A 177 -26.66 7.39 -0.21
N PRO A 178 -27.44 8.26 0.45
CA PRO A 178 -27.04 9.64 0.74
C PRO A 178 -25.75 9.70 1.58
N ALA A 179 -25.42 8.63 2.32
CA ALA A 179 -24.18 8.52 3.07
C ALA A 179 -22.94 8.41 2.16
N ALA A 180 -23.05 7.67 1.03
CA ALA A 180 -21.95 7.53 0.08
C ALA A 180 -21.70 8.84 -0.69
N SER A 181 -22.77 9.54 -1.08
CA SER A 181 -22.68 10.87 -1.71
C SER A 181 -22.12 11.93 -0.76
N ALA A 182 -22.54 11.92 0.51
CA ALA A 182 -22.01 12.81 1.54
C ALA A 182 -20.52 12.54 1.85
N ALA A 183 -20.12 11.27 1.94
CA ALA A 183 -18.72 10.88 2.13
C ALA A 183 -17.85 11.28 0.93
N HIS A 184 -18.35 11.14 -0.30
CA HIS A 184 -17.65 11.57 -1.51
C HIS A 184 -17.47 13.10 -1.53
N ARG A 185 -18.49 13.86 -1.10
CA ARG A 185 -18.41 15.33 -0.97
C ARG A 185 -17.43 15.76 0.11
N ASP A 186 -17.36 15.04 1.22
CA ASP A 186 -16.41 15.29 2.32
C ASP A 186 -14.95 15.04 1.89
N ILE A 187 -14.68 13.98 1.12
CA ILE A 187 -13.33 13.70 0.59
C ILE A 187 -12.89 14.78 -0.41
N THR A 188 -13.75 15.18 -1.35
CA THR A 188 -13.42 16.22 -2.34
C THR A 188 -13.19 17.59 -1.70
N GLN A 189 -13.97 17.92 -0.68
CA GLN A 189 -13.77 19.15 0.10
C GLN A 189 -12.45 19.10 0.88
N LYS A 190 -12.18 18.01 1.61
CA LYS A 190 -10.92 17.80 2.33
C LYS A 190 -9.71 17.88 1.40
N TRP A 191 -9.81 17.29 0.21
CA TRP A 191 -8.76 17.33 -0.80
C TRP A 191 -8.46 18.77 -1.26
N SER A 192 -9.50 19.58 -1.46
CA SER A 192 -9.38 21.00 -1.81
C SER A 192 -8.76 21.80 -0.66
N ASP A 193 -9.20 21.57 0.58
CA ASP A 193 -8.66 22.20 1.79
C ASP A 193 -7.17 21.84 1.99
N PHE A 194 -6.75 20.62 1.66
CA PHE A 194 -5.33 20.23 1.74
C PHE A 194 -4.46 20.89 0.68
N LYS A 195 -5.02 21.16 -0.51
CA LYS A 195 -4.34 21.96 -1.55
C LYS A 195 -4.15 23.40 -1.08
N GLU A 196 -5.19 24.02 -0.54
CA GLU A 196 -5.15 25.41 -0.06
C GLU A 196 -4.21 25.61 1.13
N LYS A 197 -4.13 24.64 2.05
CA LYS A 197 -3.28 24.71 3.25
C LYS A 197 -1.80 24.43 2.98
N GLY A 198 -1.40 24.21 1.72
CA GLY A 198 -0.02 23.84 1.39
C GLY A 198 0.41 22.48 1.96
N ILE A 199 -0.55 21.66 2.40
CA ILE A 199 -0.28 20.33 2.95
C ILE A 199 0.08 19.36 1.82
N LEU A 200 -0.48 19.58 0.63
CA LEU A 200 -0.17 18.84 -0.60
C LEU A 200 0.92 19.52 -1.46
N THR A 201 1.55 20.60 -1.01
CA THR A 201 2.55 21.30 -1.82
C THR A 201 3.94 20.71 -1.63
N VAL A 202 4.20 19.65 -2.42
CA VAL A 202 5.41 19.56 -3.23
C VAL A 202 4.97 19.00 -4.59
N GLU A 203 4.91 19.90 -5.59
CA GLU A 203 4.76 19.61 -7.03
C GLU A 203 3.74 18.53 -7.46
N LEU A 204 2.45 18.81 -7.23
CA LEU A 204 1.33 18.23 -8.00
C LEU A 204 0.92 19.11 -9.19
N VAL A 205 1.82 20.00 -9.65
CA VAL A 205 1.61 20.85 -10.82
C VAL A 205 2.19 20.14 -12.02
N GLY A 206 1.39 19.24 -12.59
CA GLY A 206 1.72 18.46 -13.77
C GLY A 206 0.64 17.43 -14.06
N LEU A 207 -0.62 17.87 -14.04
CA LEU A 207 -1.74 17.20 -14.72
C LEU A 207 -2.02 17.99 -15.99
#